data_AF-A0A2D4QGE1-F1
#
_entry.id   AF-A0A2D4QGE1-F1
#
_cell.length_a   1.000
_cell.length_b   1.000
_cell.length_c   1.000
_cell.angle_alpha   90.00
_cell.angle_beta   90.00
_cell.angle_gamma   90.00
#
_symmetry.space_group_name_H-M   'P 1'
#
loop_
_entity.id
_entity.type
_entity.pdbx_description
1 polymer ?
#
loop_
_entity_poly.entity_id
_entity_poly.type
_entity_poly.pdbx_seq_one_letter_code
_entity_poly.pdbx_strand_id
1 'polypeptide(L)'
;MSWRDRIRNAFAVDKPGAAEPTERQGEICDTVCKAVVRRGMTLPALMALEMGRPLNFVAAQAMHFFRPIVSVILDGPTIEEFATFLEQRGSVEYLCQRLEYWDRVGPDAEDPDSTSEPQDHTPDDEPRP
;
A
#
# COMPACT_ATOMS: atom_id res chain seq x y z
N MET A 1 -20.99 36.38 11.90
CA MET A 1 -20.27 35.09 11.74
C MET A 1 -19.03 35.12 12.62
N SER A 2 -18.93 34.22 13.61
CA SER A 2 -17.83 34.19 14.58
C SER A 2 -16.66 33.36 14.05
N TRP A 3 -15.43 33.85 14.20
CA TRP A 3 -14.20 33.11 13.84
C TRP A 3 -14.11 31.73 14.53
N ARG A 4 -14.86 31.51 15.61
CA ARG A 4 -14.89 30.26 16.39
C ARG A 4 -15.64 29.16 15.63
N ASP A 5 -16.63 29.51 14.81
CA ASP A 5 -17.38 28.55 13.99
C ASP A 5 -16.55 28.04 12.82
N ARG A 6 -15.65 28.89 12.29
CA ARG A 6 -14.70 28.52 11.22
C ARG A 6 -13.61 27.56 11.68
N ILE A 7 -13.24 27.59 12.97
CA ILE A 7 -12.23 26.69 13.54
C ILE A 7 -12.84 25.33 13.91
N ARG A 8 -14.12 25.31 14.33
CA ARG A 8 -14.78 24.05 14.72
C ARG A 8 -14.97 23.08 13.54
N ASN A 9 -15.20 23.60 12.33
CA ASN A 9 -15.23 22.80 11.10
C ASN A 9 -13.83 22.45 10.55
N ALA A 10 -12.76 23.10 11.01
CA ALA A 10 -11.38 22.80 10.59
C ALA A 10 -10.77 21.59 11.33
N PHE A 11 -11.41 21.16 12.43
CA PHE A 11 -11.09 19.95 13.19
C PHE A 11 -12.14 18.84 13.02
N ALA A 12 -13.03 18.97 12.03
CA ALA A 12 -13.71 17.79 11.51
C ALA A 12 -12.61 16.94 10.86
N VAL A 13 -12.04 16.03 11.65
CA VAL A 13 -11.20 14.94 11.17
C VAL A 13 -12.13 14.07 10.34
N ASP A 14 -12.35 14.46 9.08
CA ASP A 14 -12.52 13.47 8.04
C ASP A 14 -11.38 12.49 8.27
N LYS A 15 -11.70 11.23 8.62
CA LYS A 15 -10.70 10.18 8.70
C LYS A 15 -9.85 10.35 7.45
N PRO A 16 -8.54 10.63 7.56
CA PRO A 16 -7.72 10.95 6.40
C PRO A 16 -7.97 9.82 5.42
N GLY A 17 -8.54 10.16 4.25
CA GLY A 17 -9.12 9.17 3.33
C GLY A 17 -8.19 7.98 3.25
N ALA A 18 -8.64 6.83 3.76
CA ALA A 18 -7.81 5.64 3.79
C ALA A 18 -7.54 5.28 2.32
N ALA A 19 -6.29 5.09 1.96
CA ALA A 19 -6.00 4.56 0.63
C ALA A 19 -6.63 3.17 0.57
N GLU A 20 -7.47 2.95 -0.44
CA GLU A 20 -8.10 1.67 -0.72
C GLU A 20 -7.43 1.13 -1.99
N PRO A 21 -6.35 0.33 -1.84
CA PRO A 21 -5.71 -0.27 -3.00
C PRO A 21 -6.67 -1.24 -3.69
N THR A 22 -6.56 -1.36 -5.01
CA THR A 22 -7.09 -2.53 -5.71
C THR A 22 -6.36 -3.79 -5.23
N GLU A 23 -6.93 -4.98 -5.46
CA GLU A 23 -6.28 -6.26 -5.15
C GLU A 23 -4.84 -6.30 -5.70
N ARG A 24 -4.70 -5.92 -6.98
CA ARG A 24 -3.40 -5.82 -7.65
C ARG A 24 -2.44 -4.83 -6.97
N GLN A 25 -2.91 -3.63 -6.60
CA GLN A 25 -2.08 -2.66 -5.89
C GLN A 25 -1.65 -3.17 -4.50
N GLY A 26 -2.52 -3.90 -3.81
CA GLY A 26 -2.20 -4.58 -2.55
C GLY A 26 -1.06 -5.58 -2.71
N GLU A 27 -1.15 -6.47 -3.71
CA GLU A 27 -0.09 -7.43 -4.03
C GLU A 27 1.27 -6.76 -4.30
N ILE A 28 1.24 -5.65 -5.05
CA ILE A 28 2.44 -4.87 -5.36
C ILE A 28 3.01 -4.25 -4.09
N CYS A 29 2.17 -3.65 -3.25
CA CYS A 29 2.59 -3.09 -1.95
C CYS A 29 3.26 -4.16 -1.08
N ASP A 30 2.69 -5.36 -1.02
CA ASP A 30 3.25 -6.46 -0.25
C ASP A 30 4.57 -6.95 -0.80
N THR A 31 4.66 -7.07 -2.12
CA THR A 31 5.92 -7.42 -2.78
C THR A 31 7.03 -6.44 -2.40
N VAL A 32 6.73 -5.14 -2.41
CA VAL A 32 7.67 -4.09 -1.98
C VAL A 32 8.00 -4.20 -0.49
N CYS A 33 6.99 -4.29 0.38
CA CYS A 33 7.17 -4.36 1.84
C CYS A 33 7.98 -5.58 2.26
N LYS A 34 7.63 -6.77 1.75
CA LYS A 34 8.37 -8.02 1.99
C LYS A 34 9.83 -7.88 1.57
N ALA A 35 10.09 -7.24 0.43
CA ALA A 35 11.46 -7.07 -0.04
C ALA A 35 12.28 -6.07 0.80
N VAL A 36 11.64 -5.08 1.41
CA VAL A 36 12.27 -4.18 2.40
C VAL A 36 12.60 -4.95 3.68
N VAL A 37 11.63 -5.71 4.21
CA VAL A 37 11.80 -6.52 5.42
C VAL A 37 12.89 -7.58 5.25
N ARG A 38 12.91 -8.31 4.12
CA ARG A 38 13.96 -9.30 3.79
C ARG A 38 15.38 -8.73 3.83
N ARG A 39 15.54 -7.43 3.64
CA ARG A 39 16.84 -6.73 3.67
C ARG A 39 17.13 -6.07 5.02
N GLY A 40 16.27 -6.23 6.02
CA GLY A 40 16.39 -5.58 7.33
C GLY A 40 16.24 -4.06 7.28
N MET A 41 15.50 -3.53 6.29
CA MET A 41 15.38 -2.08 6.05
C MET A 41 14.05 -1.48 6.55
N THR A 42 13.31 -2.19 7.40
CA THR A 42 12.00 -1.74 7.91
C THR A 42 12.07 -0.37 8.58
N LEU A 43 12.94 -0.21 9.58
CA LEU A 43 13.07 1.05 10.32
C LEU A 43 13.49 2.24 9.43
N PRO A 44 14.52 2.13 8.57
CA PRO A 44 14.83 3.17 7.59
C PRO A 44 13.67 3.51 6.65
N ALA A 45 12.92 2.51 6.18
CA ALA A 45 11.78 2.72 5.28
C ALA A 45 10.63 3.44 5.97
N LEU A 46 10.27 3.05 7.20
CA LEU A 46 9.25 3.74 8.00
C LEU A 46 9.63 5.20 8.25
N MET A 47 10.89 5.47 8.62
CA MET A 47 11.35 6.84 8.78
C MET A 47 11.25 7.64 7.47
N ALA A 48 11.65 7.07 6.33
CA ALA A 48 11.53 7.73 5.04
C ALA A 48 10.08 8.05 4.66
N LEU A 49 9.15 7.12 4.93
CA LEU A 49 7.72 7.29 4.70
C LEU A 49 7.11 8.37 5.61
N GLU A 50 7.45 8.37 6.90
CA GLU A 50 7.05 9.40 7.86
C GLU A 50 7.50 10.80 7.45
N MET A 51 8.77 10.94 7.04
CA MET A 51 9.29 12.21 6.54
C MET A 51 8.61 12.65 5.24
N GLY A 52 8.07 11.69 4.46
CA GLY A 52 7.30 11.94 3.24
C GLY A 52 5.87 12.41 3.47
N ARG A 53 5.23 12.10 4.61
CA ARG A 53 3.84 12.48 4.92
C ARG A 53 3.51 13.98 4.78
N PRO A 54 4.34 14.94 5.25
CA PRO A 54 4.07 16.37 5.10
C PRO A 54 4.38 16.93 3.70
N LEU A 55 5.08 16.18 2.84
CA LEU A 55 5.52 16.64 1.53
C LEU A 55 4.97 15.73 0.42
N ASN A 56 3.87 16.17 -0.21
CA ASN A 56 3.43 15.72 -1.53
C ASN A 56 4.51 15.86 -2.66
N PHE A 57 5.75 16.25 -2.36
CA PHE A 57 6.79 16.55 -3.33
C PHE A 57 8.03 15.63 -3.27
N VAL A 58 8.19 14.80 -2.23
CA VAL A 58 9.38 13.91 -2.12
C VAL A 58 9.14 12.57 -2.82
N ALA A 59 7.92 12.21 -3.20
CA ALA A 59 7.63 10.96 -3.91
C ALA A 59 8.48 10.76 -5.17
N ALA A 60 8.66 11.81 -5.99
CA ALA A 60 9.49 11.76 -7.19
C ALA A 60 10.99 11.53 -6.88
N GLN A 61 11.51 12.10 -5.79
CA GLN A 61 12.91 11.95 -5.39
C GLN A 61 13.16 10.64 -4.62
N ALA A 62 12.16 10.18 -3.85
CA ALA A 62 12.15 8.87 -3.22
C ALA A 62 12.16 7.75 -4.27
N MET A 63 11.41 7.89 -5.36
CA MET A 63 11.46 6.92 -6.48
C MET A 63 12.87 6.79 -7.07
N HIS A 64 13.63 7.89 -7.16
CA HIS A 64 15.03 7.84 -7.58
C HIS A 64 15.95 7.15 -6.56
N PHE A 65 15.73 7.37 -5.26
CA PHE A 65 16.47 6.71 -4.19
C PHE A 65 16.20 5.20 -4.12
N PHE A 66 14.94 4.78 -4.32
CA PHE A 66 14.52 3.38 -4.27
C PHE A 66 14.67 2.66 -5.62
N ARG A 67 15.01 3.36 -6.72
CA ARG A 67 15.20 2.78 -8.05
C ARG A 67 16.06 1.50 -8.09
N PRO A 68 17.23 1.40 -7.44
CA PRO A 68 18.03 0.16 -7.46
C PRO A 68 17.37 -1.02 -6.73
N ILE A 69 16.40 -0.76 -5.85
CA ILE A 69 15.65 -1.80 -5.13
C ILE A 69 14.41 -2.19 -5.94
N VAL A 70 13.68 -1.20 -6.44
CA VAL A 70 12.42 -1.34 -7.15
C VAL A 70 12.61 -1.98 -8.53
N SER A 71 13.65 -1.60 -9.30
CA SER A 71 13.85 -2.11 -10.67
C SER A 71 14.29 -3.57 -10.74
N VAL A 72 14.70 -4.17 -9.63
CA VAL A 72 15.07 -5.60 -9.54
C VAL A 72 13.85 -6.47 -9.25
N ILE A 73 12.75 -5.87 -8.78
CA ILE A 73 11.58 -6.57 -8.25
C ILE A 73 10.33 -6.28 -9.08
N LEU A 74 10.19 -5.06 -9.61
CA LEU A 74 9.04 -4.60 -10.36
C LEU A 74 9.47 -4.23 -11.78
N ASP A 75 8.71 -4.71 -12.77
CA ASP A 75 8.83 -4.30 -14.16
C ASP A 75 8.18 -2.92 -14.39
N GLY A 76 8.45 -2.29 -15.54
CA GLY A 76 8.01 -0.93 -15.85
C GLY A 76 6.50 -0.66 -15.58
N PRO A 77 5.58 -1.51 -16.07
CA PRO A 77 4.15 -1.37 -15.81
C PRO A 77 3.78 -1.43 -14.32
N THR A 78 4.42 -2.32 -13.56
CA THR A 78 4.16 -2.44 -12.12
C THR A 78 4.64 -1.23 -11.33
N ILE A 79 5.71 -0.55 -11.80
CA ILE A 79 6.17 0.71 -11.22
C ILE A 79 5.13 1.83 -11.43
N GLU A 80 4.51 1.90 -12.60
CA GLU A 80 3.46 2.90 -12.89
C GLU A 80 2.22 2.68 -12.02
N GLU A 81 1.81 1.42 -11.84
CA GLU A 81 0.68 1.06 -10.98
C GLU A 81 0.96 1.38 -9.51
N PHE A 82 2.17 1.09 -9.04
CA PHE A 82 2.60 1.47 -7.68
C PHE A 82 2.65 2.99 -7.48
N ALA A 83 3.15 3.73 -8.48
CA ALA A 83 3.17 5.19 -8.44
C ALA A 83 1.74 5.77 -8.38
N THR A 84 0.81 5.20 -9.14
CA THR A 84 -0.61 5.60 -9.12
C THR A 84 -1.23 5.37 -7.73
N PHE A 85 -0.90 4.26 -7.07
CA PHE A 85 -1.32 4.02 -5.69
C PHE A 85 -0.73 5.05 -4.72
N LEU A 86 0.56 5.38 -4.85
CA LEU A 86 1.24 6.35 -3.98
C LEU A 86 0.62 7.76 -4.04
N GLU A 87 -0.03 8.14 -5.15
CA GLU A 87 -0.74 9.42 -5.28
C GLU A 87 -2.01 9.51 -4.40
N GLN A 88 -2.56 8.37 -3.96
CA GLN A 88 -3.72 8.36 -3.08
C GLN A 88 -3.38 8.97 -1.72
N ARG A 89 -4.30 9.79 -1.20
CA ARG A 89 -4.23 10.22 0.21
C ARG A 89 -4.31 8.95 1.07
N GLY A 90 -3.42 8.84 2.06
CA GLY A 90 -3.36 7.68 2.95
C GLY A 90 -2.48 6.51 2.47
N SER A 91 -1.91 6.56 1.26
CA SER A 91 -1.05 5.49 0.72
C SER A 91 0.19 5.23 1.58
N VAL A 92 0.79 6.30 2.11
CA VAL A 92 1.93 6.24 3.03
C VAL A 92 1.58 5.53 4.34
N GLU A 93 0.41 5.84 4.91
CA GLU A 93 -0.08 5.18 6.13
C GLU A 93 -0.31 3.69 5.88
N TYR A 94 -0.94 3.35 4.75
CA TYR A 94 -1.13 1.97 4.33
C TYR A 94 0.21 1.21 4.22
N LEU A 95 1.22 1.81 3.58
CA LEU A 95 2.55 1.19 3.45
C LEU A 95 3.27 1.03 4.79
N CYS A 96 3.16 2.00 5.71
CA CYS A 96 3.69 1.85 7.06
C CYS A 96 3.07 0.64 7.76
N GLN A 97 1.74 0.50 7.70
CA GLN A 97 1.02 -0.62 8.32
C GLN A 97 1.42 -1.96 7.72
N ARG A 98 1.53 -2.06 6.39
CA ARG A 98 1.99 -3.29 5.73
C ARG A 98 3.45 -3.63 6.05
N LEU A 99 4.34 -2.64 6.10
CA LEU A 99 5.73 -2.84 6.53
C LEU A 99 5.81 -3.39 7.95
N GLU A 100 5.10 -2.76 8.90
CA GLU A 100 5.06 -3.21 10.30
C GLU A 100 4.45 -4.60 10.45
N TYR A 101 3.45 -4.93 9.63
CA TYR A 101 2.87 -6.27 9.60
C TYR A 101 3.90 -7.31 9.17
N TRP A 102 4.53 -7.13 8.00
CA TRP A 102 5.48 -8.10 7.44
C TRP A 102 6.76 -8.21 8.26
N ASP A 103 7.21 -7.13 8.92
CA ASP A 103 8.33 -7.16 9.86
C ASP A 103 8.04 -8.06 11.07
N ARG A 104 6.78 -8.07 11.53
CA ARG A 104 6.33 -8.86 12.68
C ARG A 104 6.09 -10.32 12.36
N VAL A 105 5.39 -10.60 11.26
CA VAL A 105 5.01 -11.99 10.89
C VAL A 105 6.08 -12.71 10.06
N GLY A 106 7.03 -11.95 9.51
CA GLY A 106 8.05 -12.45 8.60
C GLY A 106 7.57 -12.39 7.13
N PRO A 107 8.45 -12.02 6.19
CA PRO A 107 8.08 -11.77 4.79
C PRO A 107 7.74 -13.03 3.99
N ASP A 108 7.96 -14.21 4.56
CA ASP A 108 7.71 -15.51 3.94
C ASP A 108 6.47 -16.21 4.55
N ALA A 109 5.77 -15.57 5.49
CA ALA A 109 4.50 -16.06 6.00
C ALA A 109 3.40 -16.02 4.93
N GLU A 110 2.50 -16.99 4.95
CA GLU A 110 1.29 -17.00 4.11
C GLU A 110 0.36 -15.86 4.54
N ASP A 111 -0.14 -15.07 3.58
CA ASP A 111 -1.05 -13.97 3.88
C ASP A 111 -2.45 -14.54 4.19
N PRO A 112 -2.99 -14.36 5.41
CA PRO A 112 -4.30 -14.89 5.77
C PRO A 112 -5.45 -14.27 4.97
N ASP A 113 -5.26 -13.10 4.35
CA ASP A 113 -6.28 -12.40 3.54
C ASP A 113 -6.27 -12.82 2.05
N SER A 114 -5.31 -13.64 1.63
CA SER A 114 -5.23 -14.15 0.24
C SER A 114 -6.20 -15.31 -0.04
N THR A 115 -6.96 -15.76 0.96
CA THR A 115 -8.00 -16.80 0.77
C THR A 115 -9.31 -16.14 0.34
N SER A 116 -9.31 -15.58 -0.87
CA SER A 116 -10.55 -15.40 -1.62
C SER A 116 -11.05 -16.79 -2.02
N GLU A 117 -12.32 -17.03 -1.72
CA GLU A 117 -13.03 -18.30 -1.76
C GLU A 117 -12.76 -19.14 -3.02
N PRO A 118 -12.71 -20.48 -2.93
CA PRO A 118 -12.76 -21.31 -4.12
C PRO A 118 -14.06 -20.97 -4.88
N GLN A 119 -13.90 -20.38 -6.07
CA GLN A 119 -14.99 -20.24 -7.01
C GLN A 119 -15.52 -21.64 -7.27
N ASP A 120 -16.67 -21.93 -6.66
CA ASP A 120 -17.47 -23.13 -6.89
C ASP A 120 -17.93 -23.08 -8.35
N HIS A 121 -17.06 -23.54 -9.25
CA HIS A 121 -17.48 -23.90 -10.58
C HIS A 121 -18.21 -25.23 -10.46
N THR A 122 -19.48 -25.16 -10.08
CA THR A 122 -20.44 -26.23 -10.33
C THR A 122 -20.33 -26.61 -11.80
N PRO A 123 -19.96 -27.85 -12.15
CA PRO A 123 -20.25 -28.34 -13.48
C PRO A 123 -21.76 -28.55 -13.48
N ASP A 124 -22.50 -27.61 -14.06
CA ASP A 124 -23.91 -27.83 -14.43
C ASP A 124 -23.92 -28.93 -15.49
N ASP A 125 -23.95 -30.16 -14.98
CA ASP A 125 -24.47 -31.33 -15.64
C ASP A 125 -26.00 -31.16 -15.65
N GLU A 126 -26.56 -30.62 -16.74
CA GLU A 126 -27.98 -30.83 -17.05
C GLU A 126 -28.14 -31.56 -18.39
N PRO A 127 -28.76 -32.75 -18.38
CA PRO A 127 -28.96 -33.56 -19.57
C PRO A 127 -30.26 -33.21 -20.32
N ARG A 128 -30.25 -33.58 -21.62
CA ARG A 128 -31.41 -34.00 -22.46
C ARG A 128 -32.24 -32.89 -23.14
N PRO A 129 -33.12 -33.19 -24.13
CA PRO A 129 -33.76 -34.48 -24.51
C PRO A 129 -33.10 -35.31 -25.62
#